data_AF-A0A5N6M636-F1
#
_entry.id   AF-A0A5N6M636-F1
#
_cell.length_a   1.000
_cell.length_b   1.000
_cell.length_c   1.000
_cell.angle_alpha   90.00
_cell.angle_beta   90.00
_cell.angle_gamma   90.00
#
_symmetry.space_group_name_H-M   'P 1'
#
loop_
_entity.id
_entity.type
_entity.pdbx_description
1 polymer ?
#
loop_
_entity_poly.entity_id
_entity_poly.type
_entity_poly.pdbx_seq_one_letter_code
_entity_poly.pdbx_strand_id
1 'polypeptide(L)'
;MDLMNRVCRPMLDRSVIVFIDDILIYSRSEGDHACHIREVLEILRREKLYAKFSKCAFWLREVQFLGHVISPEDIMVDPAKVEAVMKWSPPKTPTEVRSFLGLAGYYRRFIQDFSRIATPLTKLTRKETKYDWGPTQVQAFDELKKRLTEAPILTLPDSNEDMVVYSDASYLGLGCVLMQRGKVIAYASRQLKTHEANYPTHDLELAAVVFALKIWRHYLYGVKCTIYTDHKSLKYFFEQKDLNMRQRRWLELLKDYDCEILHHPGKASVVADALSRKTEHSAIWIKSYSLVITPDFLNELKDAQKEGLKEENVGFERIFGQVKNLEENECGVKIRFGRM
;
A
#
# COMPACT_ATOMS: atom_id res chain seq x y z
N MET A 1 -13.03 -28.65 6.11
CA MET A 1 -12.55 -27.83 4.98
C MET A 1 -12.87 -28.43 3.62
N ASP A 2 -12.88 -29.76 3.44
CA ASP A 2 -13.03 -30.35 2.10
C ASP A 2 -14.47 -30.45 1.58
N LEU A 3 -15.49 -30.46 2.46
CA LEU A 3 -16.89 -30.62 2.04
C LEU A 3 -17.36 -29.48 1.14
N MET A 4 -17.27 -28.23 1.60
CA MET A 4 -17.76 -27.09 0.83
C MET A 4 -16.99 -26.88 -0.49
N ASN A 5 -15.68 -27.11 -0.46
CA ASN A 5 -14.85 -27.06 -1.66
C ASN A 5 -15.21 -28.18 -2.65
N ARG A 6 -15.52 -29.39 -2.18
CA ARG A 6 -16.01 -30.50 -3.04
C ARG A 6 -17.38 -30.20 -3.62
N VAL A 7 -18.29 -29.68 -2.80
CA VAL A 7 -19.68 -29.38 -3.18
C VAL A 7 -19.73 -28.27 -4.23
N CYS A 8 -18.97 -27.18 -4.01
CA CYS A 8 -18.94 -26.03 -4.92
C CYS A 8 -17.89 -26.15 -6.02
N ARG A 9 -17.15 -27.27 -6.09
CA ARG A 9 -16.03 -27.49 -7.03
C ARG A 9 -16.30 -27.06 -8.48
N PRO A 10 -17.48 -27.30 -9.08
CA PRO A 10 -17.75 -26.90 -10.46
C PRO A 10 -17.74 -25.38 -10.69
N MET A 11 -17.97 -24.60 -9.62
CA MET A 11 -18.13 -23.14 -9.67
C MET A 11 -16.98 -22.39 -8.98
N LEU A 12 -16.10 -23.11 -8.28
CA LEU A 12 -14.93 -22.53 -7.61
C LEU A 12 -14.05 -21.76 -8.61
N ASP A 13 -13.62 -20.58 -8.20
CA ASP A 13 -12.73 -19.68 -8.96
C ASP A 13 -13.27 -19.21 -10.32
N ARG A 14 -14.54 -19.56 -10.66
CA ARG A 14 -15.26 -19.07 -11.82
C ARG A 14 -16.32 -18.04 -11.46
N SER A 15 -17.11 -18.33 -10.43
CA SER A 15 -18.19 -17.46 -9.94
C SER A 15 -18.43 -17.58 -8.43
N VAL A 16 -17.74 -18.52 -7.77
CA VAL A 16 -17.90 -18.78 -6.33
C VAL A 16 -16.54 -18.86 -5.66
N ILE A 17 -16.39 -18.20 -4.53
CA ILE A 17 -15.29 -18.38 -3.59
C ILE A 17 -15.89 -18.91 -2.29
N VAL A 18 -15.31 -19.96 -1.73
CA VAL A 18 -15.77 -20.53 -0.46
C VAL A 18 -14.65 -20.47 0.58
N PHE A 19 -14.98 -19.99 1.76
CA PHE A 19 -14.10 -20.02 2.91
C PHE A 19 -14.83 -20.58 4.13
N ILE A 20 -14.51 -21.84 4.47
CA ILE A 20 -15.16 -22.60 5.55
C ILE A 20 -16.68 -22.66 5.32
N ASP A 21 -17.44 -21.76 5.95
CA ASP A 21 -18.90 -21.68 5.90
C ASP A 21 -19.41 -20.50 5.07
N ASP A 22 -18.54 -19.55 4.71
CA ASP A 22 -18.90 -18.35 3.97
C ASP A 22 -18.75 -18.59 2.46
N ILE A 23 -19.82 -18.33 1.71
CA ILE A 23 -19.88 -18.46 0.25
C ILE A 23 -20.03 -17.07 -0.35
N LEU A 24 -19.06 -16.65 -1.15
CA LEU A 24 -19.11 -15.44 -1.95
C LEU A 24 -19.44 -15.81 -3.39
N ILE A 25 -20.51 -15.24 -3.94
CA ILE A 25 -20.91 -15.40 -5.33
C ILE A 25 -20.66 -14.08 -6.05
N TYR A 26 -19.95 -14.12 -7.18
CA TYR A 26 -19.64 -12.94 -7.98
C TYR A 26 -19.89 -13.22 -9.47
N SER A 27 -20.29 -12.16 -10.18
CA SER A 27 -20.64 -12.22 -11.60
C SER A 27 -20.36 -10.87 -12.27
N ARG A 28 -20.17 -10.89 -13.59
CA ARG A 28 -19.97 -9.66 -14.39
C ARG A 28 -21.28 -8.94 -14.73
N SER A 29 -22.38 -9.69 -14.88
CA SER A 29 -23.70 -9.15 -15.22
C SER A 29 -24.76 -9.61 -14.22
N GLU A 30 -25.84 -8.85 -14.08
CA GLU A 30 -26.98 -9.21 -13.22
C GLU A 30 -27.68 -10.48 -13.70
N GLY A 31 -27.77 -10.69 -15.01
CA GLY A 31 -28.33 -11.90 -15.62
C GLY A 31 -27.54 -13.15 -15.24
N ASP A 32 -26.22 -13.10 -15.39
CA ASP A 32 -25.33 -14.19 -14.97
C ASP A 32 -25.39 -14.40 -13.45
N HIS A 33 -25.54 -13.32 -12.68
CA HIS A 33 -25.67 -13.40 -11.23
C HIS A 33 -26.92 -14.15 -10.78
N ALA A 34 -28.07 -13.90 -11.43
CA ALA A 34 -29.28 -14.67 -11.17
C ALA A 34 -29.08 -16.17 -11.43
N CYS A 35 -28.38 -16.53 -12.51
CA CYS A 35 -28.06 -17.92 -12.83
C CYS A 35 -27.11 -18.53 -11.80
N HIS A 36 -26.00 -17.86 -11.47
CA HIS A 36 -25.03 -18.37 -10.49
C HIS A 36 -25.65 -18.54 -9.09
N ILE A 37 -26.49 -17.60 -8.63
CA ILE A 37 -27.22 -17.76 -7.37
C ILE A 37 -28.10 -19.01 -7.40
N ARG A 38 -28.85 -19.20 -8.49
CA ARG A 38 -29.73 -20.36 -8.64
C ARG A 38 -28.95 -21.67 -8.58
N GLU A 39 -27.86 -21.77 -9.33
CA GLU A 39 -26.99 -22.96 -9.34
C GLU A 39 -26.42 -23.28 -7.94
N VAL A 40 -25.93 -22.27 -7.21
CA VAL A 40 -25.42 -22.47 -5.84
C VAL A 40 -26.53 -22.96 -4.91
N LEU A 41 -27.71 -22.36 -4.94
CA LEU A 41 -28.84 -22.77 -4.10
C LEU A 41 -29.33 -24.19 -4.42
N GLU A 42 -29.32 -24.58 -5.69
CA GLU A 42 -29.65 -25.95 -6.13
C GLU A 42 -28.63 -26.97 -5.62
N ILE A 43 -27.34 -26.63 -5.69
CA ILE A 43 -26.27 -27.46 -5.14
C ILE A 43 -26.44 -27.62 -3.62
N LEU A 44 -26.64 -26.52 -2.89
CA LEU A 44 -26.86 -26.57 -1.43
C LEU A 44 -28.07 -27.42 -1.08
N ARG A 45 -29.16 -27.30 -1.83
CA ARG A 45 -30.38 -28.09 -1.65
C ARG A 45 -30.13 -29.59 -1.88
N ARG A 46 -29.40 -29.95 -2.94
CA ARG A 46 -29.05 -31.35 -3.25
C ARG A 46 -28.22 -31.98 -2.14
N GLU A 47 -27.24 -31.25 -1.63
CA GLU A 47 -26.34 -31.70 -0.57
C GLU A 47 -26.92 -31.53 0.84
N LYS A 48 -28.19 -31.08 0.95
CA LYS A 48 -28.91 -30.82 2.21
C LYS A 48 -28.16 -29.86 3.16
N LEU A 49 -27.52 -28.86 2.59
CA LEU A 49 -26.88 -27.76 3.29
C LEU A 49 -27.84 -26.57 3.37
N TYR A 50 -27.91 -25.94 4.54
CA TYR A 50 -28.86 -24.87 4.81
C TYR A 50 -28.14 -23.58 5.17
N ALA A 51 -28.37 -22.54 4.38
CA ALA A 51 -27.91 -21.20 4.69
C ALA A 51 -28.93 -20.49 5.58
N LYS A 52 -28.45 -19.78 6.61
CA LYS A 52 -29.32 -18.96 7.47
C LYS A 52 -29.66 -17.67 6.75
N PHE A 53 -30.90 -17.53 6.26
CA PHE A 53 -31.34 -16.37 5.47
C PHE A 53 -31.04 -15.02 6.13
N SER A 54 -31.16 -14.91 7.47
CA SER A 54 -30.86 -13.66 8.20
C SER A 54 -29.39 -13.21 8.14
N LYS A 55 -28.47 -14.08 7.68
CA LYS A 55 -27.05 -13.79 7.50
C LYS A 55 -26.66 -13.69 6.02
N CYS A 56 -27.60 -13.96 5.11
CA CYS A 56 -27.35 -13.87 3.68
C CYS A 56 -27.64 -12.45 3.20
N ALA A 57 -26.80 -11.95 2.30
CA ALA A 57 -27.03 -10.71 1.58
C ALA A 57 -26.95 -11.00 0.08
N PHE A 58 -27.85 -10.40 -0.69
CA PHE A 58 -27.97 -10.61 -2.14
C PHE A 58 -27.98 -9.27 -2.86
N TRP A 59 -27.56 -9.27 -4.13
CA TRP A 59 -27.62 -8.10 -5.02
C TRP A 59 -26.89 -6.87 -4.48
N LEU A 60 -25.74 -7.10 -3.84
CA LEU A 60 -24.88 -6.03 -3.35
C LEU A 60 -23.79 -5.69 -4.37
N ARG A 61 -23.51 -4.38 -4.54
CA ARG A 61 -22.36 -3.91 -5.32
C ARG A 61 -21.05 -3.97 -4.52
N GLU A 62 -21.16 -3.84 -3.20
CA GLU A 62 -20.05 -3.93 -2.26
C GLU A 62 -20.40 -4.94 -1.17
N VAL A 63 -19.47 -5.84 -0.85
CA VAL A 63 -19.71 -6.92 0.12
C VAL A 63 -18.57 -7.02 1.13
N GLN A 64 -18.93 -7.24 2.39
CA GLN A 64 -17.97 -7.57 3.43
C GLN A 64 -17.69 -9.08 3.39
N PHE A 65 -16.44 -9.45 3.13
CA PHE A 65 -16.00 -10.83 3.06
C PHE A 65 -14.61 -10.97 3.68
N LEU A 66 -14.46 -11.89 4.65
CA LEU A 66 -13.20 -12.15 5.35
C LEU A 66 -12.49 -10.90 5.91
N GLY A 67 -13.24 -9.95 6.46
CA GLY A 67 -12.68 -8.70 7.01
C GLY A 67 -12.17 -7.72 5.96
N HIS A 68 -12.60 -7.87 4.70
CA HIS A 68 -12.38 -6.92 3.62
C HIS A 68 -13.72 -6.44 3.07
N VAL A 69 -13.75 -5.21 2.56
CA VAL A 69 -14.85 -4.74 1.71
C VAL A 69 -14.40 -4.92 0.27
N ILE A 70 -15.14 -5.71 -0.49
CA ILE A 70 -14.87 -5.98 -1.90
C ILE A 70 -15.86 -5.15 -2.72
N SER A 71 -15.33 -4.28 -3.56
CA SER A 71 -16.07 -3.50 -4.56
C SER A 71 -15.77 -4.05 -5.97
N PRO A 72 -16.42 -3.54 -7.03
CA PRO A 72 -16.20 -4.02 -8.40
C PRO A 72 -14.75 -3.89 -8.90
N GLU A 73 -14.03 -2.88 -8.44
CA GLU A 73 -12.66 -2.59 -8.89
C GLU A 73 -11.62 -2.83 -7.79
N ASP A 74 -12.04 -2.83 -6.53
CA ASP A 74 -11.12 -2.63 -5.43
C ASP A 74 -11.42 -3.49 -4.19
N ILE A 75 -10.37 -3.72 -3.40
CA ILE A 75 -10.44 -4.30 -2.07
C ILE A 75 -10.03 -3.22 -1.08
N MET A 76 -10.85 -3.06 -0.05
CA MET A 76 -10.60 -2.16 1.07
C MET A 76 -10.53 -2.93 2.39
N VAL A 77 -9.91 -2.31 3.38
CA VAL A 77 -9.94 -2.78 4.77
C VAL A 77 -11.36 -2.54 5.32
N ASP A 78 -11.89 -3.50 6.08
CA ASP A 78 -13.19 -3.32 6.76
C ASP A 78 -13.16 -2.10 7.71
N PRO A 79 -14.01 -1.08 7.47
CA PRO A 79 -14.07 0.12 8.30
C PRO A 79 -14.28 -0.17 9.79
N ALA A 80 -15.01 -1.24 10.14
CA ALA A 80 -15.22 -1.64 11.53
C ALA A 80 -13.91 -2.09 12.19
N LYS A 81 -13.03 -2.74 11.41
CA LYS A 81 -11.69 -3.14 11.88
C LYS A 81 -10.74 -1.95 11.95
N VAL A 82 -10.83 -1.02 11.00
CA VAL A 82 -10.07 0.25 11.05
C VAL A 82 -10.44 1.05 12.29
N GLU A 83 -11.73 1.17 12.60
CA GLU A 83 -12.21 1.89 13.78
C GLU A 83 -11.71 1.24 15.08
N ALA A 84 -11.73 -0.10 15.16
CA ALA A 84 -11.18 -0.84 16.29
C ALA A 84 -9.68 -0.60 16.48
N VAL A 85 -8.91 -0.52 15.37
CA VAL A 85 -7.49 -0.16 15.40
C VAL A 85 -7.28 1.28 15.86
N MET A 86 -8.12 2.22 15.40
CA MET A 86 -8.02 3.63 15.78
C MET A 86 -8.28 3.85 17.27
N LYS A 87 -9.26 3.14 17.84
CA LYS A 87 -9.56 3.19 19.27
C LYS A 87 -8.61 2.34 20.13
N TRP A 88 -7.68 1.61 19.51
CA TRP A 88 -6.73 0.77 20.23
C TRP A 88 -5.81 1.60 21.11
N SER A 89 -5.77 1.29 22.40
CA SER A 89 -4.92 1.95 23.39
C SER A 89 -3.47 1.50 23.24
N PRO A 90 -2.49 2.37 23.55
CA PRO A 90 -1.08 1.99 23.49
C PRO A 90 -0.84 0.70 24.32
N PRO A 91 -0.29 -0.36 23.71
CA PRO A 91 -0.10 -1.62 24.40
C PRO A 91 0.86 -1.43 25.58
N LYS A 92 0.56 -2.10 26.69
CA LYS A 92 1.38 -2.04 27.92
C LYS A 92 2.15 -3.34 28.16
N THR A 93 1.81 -4.40 27.43
CA THR A 93 2.41 -5.72 27.59
C THR A 93 2.88 -6.30 26.25
N PRO A 94 3.92 -7.15 26.26
CA PRO A 94 4.36 -7.86 25.04
C PRO A 94 3.23 -8.67 24.37
N THR A 95 2.27 -9.17 25.14
CA THR A 95 1.11 -9.92 24.63
C THR A 95 0.17 -9.02 23.84
N GLU A 96 -0.12 -7.82 24.34
CA GLU A 96 -0.92 -6.82 23.62
C GLU A 96 -0.22 -6.35 22.34
N VAL A 97 1.11 -6.16 22.38
CA VAL A 97 1.90 -5.85 21.18
C VAL A 97 1.77 -6.96 20.14
N ARG A 98 1.84 -8.24 20.54
CA ARG A 98 1.64 -9.37 19.62
C ARG A 98 0.24 -9.39 19.02
N SER A 99 -0.78 -9.11 19.83
CA SER A 99 -2.17 -9.03 19.38
C SER A 99 -2.35 -7.95 18.32
N PHE A 100 -1.85 -6.73 18.60
CA PHE A 100 -1.87 -5.61 17.66
C PHE A 100 -1.12 -5.94 16.36
N LEU A 101 0.10 -6.47 16.47
CA LEU A 101 0.91 -6.86 15.30
C LEU A 101 0.26 -7.98 14.48
N GLY A 102 -0.48 -8.90 15.12
CA GLY A 102 -1.24 -9.94 14.44
C GLY A 102 -2.34 -9.33 13.56
N LEU A 103 -3.12 -8.40 14.12
CA LEU A 103 -4.18 -7.70 13.37
C LEU A 103 -3.60 -6.81 12.26
N ALA A 104 -2.60 -5.99 12.56
CA ALA A 104 -1.94 -5.14 11.57
C ALA A 104 -1.25 -5.99 10.48
N GLY A 105 -0.71 -7.14 10.87
CA GLY A 105 -0.10 -8.12 9.97
C GLY A 105 -1.09 -8.75 8.98
N TYR A 106 -2.36 -8.90 9.34
CA TYR A 106 -3.41 -9.34 8.41
C TYR A 106 -3.58 -8.36 7.24
N TYR A 107 -3.48 -7.07 7.52
CA TYR A 107 -3.57 -5.98 6.54
C TYR A 107 -2.23 -5.52 5.99
N ARG A 108 -1.13 -6.26 6.22
CA ARG A 108 0.21 -5.89 5.74
C ARG A 108 0.28 -5.63 4.23
N ARG A 109 -0.60 -6.26 3.44
CA ARG A 109 -0.67 -6.09 1.98
C ARG A 109 -1.08 -4.68 1.54
N PHE A 110 -1.76 -3.93 2.42
CA PHE A 110 -2.17 -2.54 2.20
C PHE A 110 -1.10 -1.56 2.68
N ILE A 111 -0.18 -1.99 3.54
CA ILE A 111 0.80 -1.13 4.20
C ILE A 111 2.15 -1.30 3.53
N GLN A 112 2.55 -0.26 2.81
CA GLN A 112 3.90 -0.14 2.30
C GLN A 112 4.92 -0.15 3.46
N ASP A 113 5.99 -0.93 3.30
CA ASP A 113 7.07 -1.10 4.30
C ASP A 113 6.64 -1.55 5.70
N PHE A 114 5.52 -2.27 5.80
CA PHE A 114 5.01 -2.81 7.07
C PHE A 114 6.12 -3.38 7.97
N SER A 115 7.01 -4.21 7.41
CA SER A 115 8.06 -4.86 8.17
C SER A 115 9.09 -3.89 8.76
N ARG A 116 9.36 -2.75 8.10
CA ARG A 116 10.26 -1.70 8.59
C ARG A 116 9.61 -0.99 9.76
N ILE A 117 8.37 -0.52 9.58
CA ILE A 117 7.61 0.22 10.60
C ILE A 117 7.36 -0.66 11.83
N ALA A 118 7.05 -1.95 11.65
CA ALA A 118 6.82 -2.89 12.74
C ALA A 118 8.10 -3.35 13.46
N THR A 119 9.30 -2.96 13.02
CA THR A 119 10.57 -3.43 13.61
C THR A 119 10.72 -3.08 15.09
N PRO A 120 10.48 -1.84 15.55
CA PRO A 120 10.58 -1.49 16.96
C PRO A 120 9.58 -2.27 17.83
N LEU A 121 8.38 -2.53 17.32
CA LEU A 121 7.32 -3.28 18.02
C LEU A 121 7.62 -4.78 18.09
N THR A 122 8.10 -5.37 17.00
CA THR A 122 8.49 -6.79 16.97
C THR A 122 9.64 -7.09 17.92
N LYS A 123 10.58 -6.15 18.12
CA LYS A 123 11.66 -6.28 19.13
C LYS A 123 11.10 -6.45 20.55
N LEU A 124 10.03 -5.74 20.92
CA LEU A 124 9.39 -5.86 22.23
C LEU A 124 8.73 -7.23 22.48
N THR A 125 8.49 -8.02 21.43
CA THR A 125 7.87 -9.34 21.56
C THR A 125 8.88 -10.47 21.78
N ARG A 126 10.19 -10.19 21.72
CA ARG A 126 11.27 -11.17 21.90
C ARG A 126 11.47 -11.50 23.38
N LYS A 127 11.77 -12.77 23.69
CA LYS A 127 11.87 -13.28 25.07
C LYS A 127 12.99 -12.63 25.91
N GLU A 128 14.05 -12.15 25.26
CA GLU A 128 15.25 -11.63 25.93
C GLU A 128 15.29 -10.09 25.99
N THR A 129 14.20 -9.41 25.59
CA THR A 129 14.17 -7.95 25.51
C THR A 129 13.30 -7.39 26.62
N LYS A 130 13.85 -6.45 27.40
CA LYS A 130 13.06 -5.70 28.40
C LYS A 130 11.98 -4.90 27.68
N TYR A 131 10.76 -4.94 28.20
CA TYR A 131 9.69 -4.12 27.66
C TYR A 131 9.98 -2.64 27.95
N ASP A 132 10.23 -1.87 26.89
CA ASP A 132 10.45 -0.44 26.97
C ASP A 132 9.62 0.26 25.88
N TRP A 133 8.65 1.06 26.30
CA TRP A 133 7.75 1.77 25.41
C TRP A 133 8.24 3.21 25.20
N GLY A 134 9.29 3.32 24.39
CA GLY A 134 9.94 4.60 24.08
C GLY A 134 9.29 5.37 22.93
N PRO A 135 9.86 6.53 22.57
CA PRO A 135 9.34 7.37 21.48
C PRO A 135 9.34 6.66 20.12
N THR A 136 10.30 5.77 19.87
CA THR A 136 10.36 4.99 18.62
C THR A 136 9.21 4.01 18.46
N GLN A 137 8.72 3.44 19.57
CA GLN A 137 7.62 2.50 19.59
C GLN A 137 6.29 3.22 19.47
N VAL A 138 6.15 4.37 20.13
CA VAL A 138 4.99 5.28 19.96
C VAL A 138 4.87 5.70 18.50
N GLN A 139 5.96 6.21 17.89
CA GLN A 139 5.96 6.60 16.49
C GLN A 139 5.60 5.44 15.55
N ALA A 140 6.16 4.25 15.77
CA ALA A 140 5.84 3.07 14.96
C ALA A 140 4.37 2.65 15.11
N PHE A 141 3.82 2.73 16.33
CA PHE A 141 2.42 2.40 16.61
C PHE A 141 1.47 3.38 15.93
N ASP A 142 1.71 4.68 16.08
CA ASP A 142 0.89 5.73 15.49
C ASP A 142 0.97 5.73 13.96
N GLU A 143 2.17 5.52 13.40
CA GLU A 143 2.34 5.39 11.95
C GLU A 143 1.59 4.18 11.40
N LEU A 144 1.63 3.02 12.07
CA LEU A 144 0.84 1.86 11.64
C LEU A 144 -0.67 2.12 11.70
N LYS A 145 -1.15 2.81 12.74
CA LYS A 145 -2.56 3.22 12.83
C LYS A 145 -2.95 4.14 11.68
N LYS A 146 -2.11 5.14 11.41
CA LYS A 146 -2.30 6.09 10.30
C LYS A 146 -2.32 5.39 8.94
N ARG A 147 -1.38 4.50 8.66
CA ARG A 147 -1.33 3.73 7.40
C ARG A 147 -2.49 2.76 7.23
N LEU A 148 -3.07 2.28 8.33
CA LEU A 148 -4.28 1.44 8.30
C LEU A 148 -5.55 2.27 8.01
N THR A 149 -5.60 3.53 8.45
CA THR A 149 -6.70 4.45 8.13
C THR A 149 -6.60 5.05 6.74
N GLU A 150 -5.38 5.41 6.33
CA GLU A 150 -5.08 5.96 5.00
C GLU A 150 -4.78 4.85 4.00
N ALA A 151 -5.05 3.59 4.37
CA ALA A 151 -4.68 2.42 3.61
C ALA A 151 -5.15 2.58 2.16
N PRO A 152 -4.22 2.50 1.18
CA PRO A 152 -4.57 2.66 -0.21
C PRO A 152 -5.55 1.56 -0.60
N ILE A 153 -6.50 1.94 -1.43
CA ILE A 153 -7.41 1.04 -2.09
C ILE A 153 -6.55 0.12 -2.98
N LEU A 154 -6.58 -1.19 -2.73
CA LEU A 154 -5.86 -2.16 -3.57
C LEU A 154 -6.78 -2.58 -4.70
N THR A 155 -6.31 -2.50 -5.93
CA THR A 155 -7.10 -2.89 -7.09
C THR A 155 -7.02 -4.40 -7.30
N LEU A 156 -8.14 -5.01 -7.66
CA LEU A 156 -8.15 -6.40 -8.10
C LEU A 156 -7.40 -6.53 -9.43
N PRO A 157 -6.61 -7.59 -9.63
CA PRO A 157 -6.00 -7.82 -10.93
C PRO A 157 -7.09 -8.13 -11.96
N ASP A 158 -7.16 -7.31 -13.01
CA ASP A 158 -8.21 -7.38 -14.04
C ASP A 158 -7.89 -8.42 -15.12
N SER A 159 -6.60 -8.65 -15.35
CA SER A 159 -6.10 -9.63 -16.32
C SER A 159 -4.78 -10.24 -15.86
N ASN A 160 -4.39 -11.34 -16.49
CA ASN A 160 -3.08 -11.97 -16.29
C ASN A 160 -2.00 -11.35 -17.20
N GLU A 161 -2.09 -10.06 -17.50
CA GLU A 161 -1.16 -9.33 -18.36
C GLU A 161 -0.62 -8.08 -17.63
N ASP A 162 0.50 -7.53 -18.09
CA ASP A 162 1.09 -6.29 -17.58
C ASP A 162 1.41 -6.29 -16.08
N MET A 163 1.78 -7.44 -15.51
CA MET A 163 2.18 -7.55 -14.11
C MET A 163 3.58 -6.96 -13.93
N VAL A 164 3.69 -5.94 -13.08
CA VAL A 164 4.95 -5.25 -12.80
C VAL A 164 5.29 -5.39 -11.33
N VAL A 165 6.48 -5.90 -11.05
CA VAL A 165 7.02 -5.99 -9.69
C VAL A 165 8.13 -4.98 -9.53
N TYR A 166 8.01 -4.10 -8.54
CA TYR A 166 9.13 -3.28 -8.07
C TYR A 166 9.73 -3.95 -6.85
N SER A 167 11.02 -4.26 -6.90
CA SER A 167 11.76 -4.84 -5.77
C SER A 167 12.86 -3.89 -5.33
N ASP A 168 13.05 -3.81 -4.02
CA ASP A 168 14.05 -2.97 -3.38
C ASP A 168 14.60 -3.70 -2.15
N ALA A 169 15.91 -3.68 -1.97
CA ALA A 169 16.55 -4.25 -0.80
C ALA A 169 17.36 -3.21 -0.03
N SER A 170 17.41 -3.41 1.28
CA SER A 170 18.24 -2.63 2.18
C SER A 170 18.82 -3.55 3.24
N TYR A 171 19.83 -3.07 3.97
CA TYR A 171 20.35 -3.78 5.14
C TYR A 171 19.33 -3.94 6.29
N LEU A 172 18.19 -3.25 6.21
CA LEU A 172 17.10 -3.37 7.19
C LEU A 172 16.05 -4.41 6.78
N GLY A 173 15.86 -4.66 5.48
CA GLY A 173 14.81 -5.53 4.98
C GLY A 173 14.64 -5.50 3.47
N LEU A 174 13.73 -6.35 2.99
CA LEU A 174 13.29 -6.44 1.61
C LEU A 174 11.92 -5.78 1.48
N GLY A 175 11.73 -4.98 0.43
CA GLY A 175 10.47 -4.35 0.06
C GLY A 175 10.10 -4.70 -1.37
N CYS A 176 8.81 -4.97 -1.62
CA CYS A 176 8.29 -5.22 -2.95
C CYS A 176 6.92 -4.59 -3.11
N VAL A 177 6.61 -4.12 -4.33
CA VAL A 177 5.29 -3.64 -4.73
C VAL A 177 4.87 -4.34 -6.01
N LEU A 178 3.69 -4.95 -5.99
CA LEU A 178 3.04 -5.52 -7.18
C LEU A 178 2.07 -4.49 -7.75
N MET A 179 2.24 -4.19 -9.03
CA MET A 179 1.46 -3.20 -9.76
C MET A 179 0.96 -3.78 -11.09
N GLN A 180 -0.17 -3.26 -11.55
CA GLN A 180 -0.69 -3.53 -12.89
C GLN A 180 -1.24 -2.22 -13.45
N ARG A 181 -0.77 -1.84 -14.65
CA ARG A 181 -1.21 -0.62 -15.36
C ARG A 181 -1.21 0.65 -14.48
N GLY A 182 -0.18 0.79 -13.63
CA GLY A 182 -0.02 1.94 -12.73
C GLY A 182 -0.84 1.88 -11.43
N LYS A 183 -1.71 0.87 -11.26
CA LYS A 183 -2.45 0.62 -10.01
C LYS A 183 -1.71 -0.39 -9.13
N VAL A 184 -1.82 -0.24 -7.81
CA VAL A 184 -1.16 -1.15 -6.85
C VAL A 184 -2.08 -2.30 -6.49
N ILE A 185 -1.60 -3.53 -6.68
CA ILE A 185 -2.32 -4.76 -6.31
C ILE A 185 -1.96 -5.17 -4.88
N ALA A 186 -0.67 -5.12 -4.52
CA ALA A 186 -0.23 -5.53 -3.19
C ALA A 186 1.16 -4.98 -2.82
N TYR A 187 1.33 -4.69 -1.54
CA TYR A 187 2.63 -4.45 -0.91
C TYR A 187 3.13 -5.72 -0.20
N ALA A 188 4.44 -5.94 -0.23
CA ALA A 188 5.09 -6.98 0.54
C ALA A 188 6.38 -6.45 1.14
N SER A 189 6.63 -6.76 2.42
CA SER A 189 7.90 -6.41 3.07
C SER A 189 8.28 -7.46 4.09
N ARG A 190 9.59 -7.65 4.28
CA ARG A 190 10.14 -8.63 5.22
C ARG A 190 11.50 -8.20 5.76
N GLN A 191 11.70 -8.34 7.07
CA GLN A 191 13.01 -8.20 7.70
C GLN A 191 14.01 -9.25 7.18
N LEU A 192 15.27 -8.86 7.07
CA LEU A 192 16.34 -9.80 6.74
C LEU A 192 16.46 -10.87 7.82
N LYS A 193 16.71 -12.11 7.39
CA LYS A 193 17.15 -13.18 8.29
C LYS A 193 18.59 -12.91 8.73
N THR A 194 18.99 -13.49 9.86
CA THR A 194 20.35 -13.34 10.41
C THR A 194 21.45 -13.67 9.40
N HIS A 195 21.24 -14.67 8.55
CA HIS A 195 22.22 -15.02 7.50
C HIS A 195 22.13 -14.12 6.25
N GLU A 196 20.95 -13.56 5.95
CA GLU A 196 20.75 -12.64 4.82
C GLU A 196 21.41 -11.28 5.11
N ALA A 197 21.54 -10.89 6.38
CA ALA A 197 22.23 -9.65 6.77
C ALA A 197 23.71 -9.59 6.34
N ASN A 198 24.34 -10.75 6.13
CA ASN A 198 25.72 -10.85 5.68
C ASN A 198 25.85 -10.93 4.14
N TYR A 199 24.74 -10.82 3.41
CA TYR A 199 24.77 -10.90 1.96
C TYR A 199 25.33 -9.60 1.36
N PRO A 200 26.10 -9.70 0.27
CA PRO A 200 26.45 -8.53 -0.51
C PRO A 200 25.18 -7.92 -1.14
N THR A 201 25.21 -6.62 -1.44
CA THR A 201 24.05 -5.87 -1.94
C THR A 201 23.40 -6.54 -3.15
N HIS A 202 24.19 -7.05 -4.11
CA HIS A 202 23.64 -7.75 -5.28
C HIS A 202 22.80 -8.99 -4.91
N ASP A 203 23.21 -9.74 -3.88
CA ASP A 203 22.47 -10.93 -3.41
C ASP A 203 21.25 -10.53 -2.58
N LEU A 204 21.28 -9.37 -1.91
CA LEU A 204 20.12 -8.82 -1.20
C LEU A 204 19.03 -8.39 -2.19
N GLU A 205 19.41 -7.69 -3.25
CA GLU A 205 18.49 -7.27 -4.32
C GLU A 205 17.86 -8.49 -5.00
N LEU A 206 18.67 -9.52 -5.31
CA LEU A 206 18.16 -10.77 -5.84
C LEU A 206 17.25 -11.49 -4.84
N ALA A 207 17.54 -11.41 -3.54
CA ALA A 207 16.67 -11.97 -2.50
C ALA A 207 15.32 -11.25 -2.43
N ALA A 208 15.24 -9.94 -2.71
CA ALA A 208 13.98 -9.20 -2.82
C ALA A 208 13.14 -9.72 -3.98
N VAL A 209 13.75 -9.91 -5.16
CA VAL A 209 13.08 -10.50 -6.34
C VAL A 209 12.54 -11.90 -6.03
N VAL A 210 13.38 -12.77 -5.46
CA VAL A 210 12.99 -14.13 -5.07
C VAL A 210 11.88 -14.11 -4.02
N PHE A 211 11.90 -13.17 -3.10
CA PHE A 211 10.85 -12.97 -2.11
C PHE A 211 9.52 -12.58 -2.77
N ALA A 212 9.53 -11.63 -3.71
CA ALA A 212 8.35 -11.21 -4.47
C ALA A 212 7.71 -12.38 -5.24
N LEU A 213 8.52 -13.16 -5.96
CA LEU A 213 8.04 -14.31 -6.74
C LEU A 213 7.43 -15.40 -5.85
N LYS A 214 8.02 -15.64 -4.67
CA LYS A 214 7.48 -16.62 -3.72
C LYS A 214 6.17 -16.17 -3.09
N ILE A 215 6.07 -14.90 -2.68
CA ILE A 215 4.87 -14.41 -1.99
C ILE A 215 3.69 -14.27 -2.96
N TRP A 216 3.95 -13.80 -4.18
CA TRP A 216 2.94 -13.59 -5.22
C TRP A 216 2.93 -14.69 -6.27
N ARG A 217 3.35 -15.91 -5.91
CA ARG A 217 3.26 -17.08 -6.80
C ARG A 217 1.85 -17.25 -7.37
N HIS A 218 0.81 -16.98 -6.59
CA HIS A 218 -0.58 -17.06 -7.02
C HIS A 218 -0.98 -16.01 -8.09
N TYR A 219 -0.24 -14.90 -8.20
CA TYR A 219 -0.47 -13.88 -9.24
C TYR A 219 0.49 -14.01 -10.43
N LEU A 220 1.74 -14.41 -10.18
CA LEU A 220 2.82 -14.34 -11.17
C LEU A 220 3.07 -15.67 -11.90
N TYR A 221 2.58 -16.80 -11.37
CA TYR A 221 2.85 -18.09 -11.98
C TYR A 221 2.06 -18.27 -13.28
N GLY A 222 2.77 -18.56 -14.38
CA GLY A 222 2.18 -18.67 -15.72
C GLY A 222 1.84 -17.32 -16.37
N VAL A 223 2.27 -16.20 -15.79
CA VAL A 223 2.02 -14.85 -16.27
C VAL A 223 3.33 -14.17 -16.66
N LYS A 224 3.31 -13.44 -17.77
CA LYS A 224 4.41 -12.54 -18.14
C LYS A 224 4.49 -11.40 -17.15
N CYS A 225 5.63 -11.28 -16.47
CA CYS A 225 5.84 -10.21 -15.52
C CYS A 225 7.17 -9.48 -15.75
N THR A 226 7.16 -8.17 -15.51
CA THR A 226 8.36 -7.32 -15.57
C THR A 226 8.79 -6.99 -14.15
N ILE A 227 10.06 -7.23 -13.84
CA ILE A 227 10.63 -7.00 -12.52
C ILE A 227 11.60 -5.82 -12.62
N TYR A 228 11.32 -4.75 -11.91
CA TYR A 228 12.19 -3.58 -11.79
C TYR A 228 13.01 -3.65 -10.51
N THR A 229 14.33 -3.51 -10.67
CA THR A 229 15.31 -3.41 -9.59
C THR A 229 16.22 -2.20 -9.82
N ASP A 230 16.72 -1.61 -8.75
CA ASP A 230 17.68 -0.50 -8.78
C ASP A 230 19.13 -0.98 -9.05
N HIS A 231 19.36 -2.30 -9.09
CA HIS A 231 20.69 -2.87 -9.23
C HIS A 231 20.97 -3.38 -10.64
N LYS A 232 21.75 -2.59 -11.41
CA LYS A 232 22.04 -2.83 -12.83
C LYS A 232 22.61 -4.22 -13.15
N SER A 233 23.34 -4.85 -12.22
CA SER A 233 23.96 -6.16 -12.49
C SER A 233 22.92 -7.28 -12.63
N LEU A 234 21.74 -7.15 -12.03
CA LEU A 234 20.72 -8.21 -12.05
C LEU A 234 20.10 -8.40 -13.43
N LYS A 235 20.19 -7.39 -14.30
CA LYS A 235 19.78 -7.49 -15.71
C LYS A 235 20.50 -8.66 -16.43
N TYR A 236 21.77 -8.90 -16.11
CA TYR A 236 22.59 -9.91 -16.76
C TYR A 236 22.63 -11.24 -15.98
N PHE A 237 21.82 -11.38 -14.94
CA PHE A 237 21.87 -12.54 -14.05
C PHE A 237 21.60 -13.86 -14.78
N PHE A 238 20.70 -13.86 -15.77
CA PHE A 238 20.38 -15.05 -16.57
C PHE A 238 21.51 -15.49 -17.50
N GLU A 239 22.42 -14.59 -17.88
CA GLU A 239 23.52 -14.86 -18.83
C GLU A 239 24.84 -15.21 -18.12
N GLN A 240 24.90 -15.02 -16.79
CA GLN A 240 26.11 -15.21 -16.02
C GLN A 240 26.46 -16.71 -15.89
N LYS A 241 27.66 -17.08 -16.36
CA LYS A 241 28.14 -18.48 -16.36
C LYS A 241 28.54 -18.97 -14.97
N ASP A 242 29.16 -18.10 -14.17
CA ASP A 242 29.66 -18.45 -12.84
C ASP A 242 28.72 -17.91 -11.76
N LEU A 243 27.80 -18.78 -11.32
CA LEU A 243 26.88 -18.51 -10.23
C LEU A 243 27.24 -19.32 -8.99
N ASN A 244 27.13 -18.68 -7.82
CA ASN A 244 27.23 -19.36 -6.52
C ASN A 244 26.10 -20.39 -6.37
N MET A 245 26.28 -21.44 -5.56
CA MET A 245 25.25 -22.46 -5.31
C MET A 245 23.90 -21.87 -4.87
N ARG A 246 23.91 -20.78 -4.10
CA ARG A 246 22.68 -20.04 -3.73
C ARG A 246 22.00 -19.42 -4.94
N GLN A 247 22.76 -18.71 -5.76
CA GLN A 247 22.28 -18.06 -6.97
C GLN A 247 21.75 -19.08 -7.98
N ARG A 248 22.37 -20.27 -8.09
CA ARG A 248 21.86 -21.37 -8.93
C ARG A 248 20.47 -21.84 -8.50
N ARG A 249 20.24 -22.04 -7.20
CA ARG A 249 18.91 -22.40 -6.67
C ARG A 249 17.87 -21.30 -6.91
N TRP A 250 18.28 -20.04 -6.87
CA TRP A 250 17.40 -18.93 -7.18
C TRP A 250 17.14 -18.80 -8.68
N LEU A 251 18.11 -19.12 -9.53
CA LEU A 251 17.95 -19.17 -10.97
C LEU A 251 16.96 -20.26 -11.39
N GLU A 252 17.02 -21.44 -10.78
CA GLU A 252 16.03 -22.50 -10.99
C GLU A 252 14.61 -21.99 -10.72
N LEU A 253 14.40 -21.34 -9.57
CA LEU A 253 13.11 -20.75 -9.24
C LEU A 253 12.71 -19.66 -10.23
N LEU A 254 13.63 -18.78 -10.63
CA LEU A 254 13.35 -17.69 -11.58
C LEU A 254 12.92 -18.23 -12.94
N LYS A 255 13.52 -19.34 -13.40
CA LYS A 255 13.17 -20.01 -14.66
C LYS A 255 11.77 -20.62 -14.67
N ASP A 256 11.19 -20.88 -13.50
CA ASP A 256 9.78 -21.33 -13.42
C ASP A 256 8.79 -20.20 -13.76
N TYR A 257 9.25 -18.94 -13.86
CA TYR A 257 8.43 -17.77 -14.18
C TYR A 257 8.84 -17.16 -15.52
N ASP A 258 7.84 -16.71 -16.29
CA ASP A 258 8.07 -15.90 -17.50
C ASP A 258 8.29 -14.44 -17.08
N CYS A 259 9.52 -14.14 -16.65
CA CYS A 259 9.87 -12.83 -16.08
C CYS A 259 11.07 -12.18 -16.77
N GLU A 260 10.96 -10.86 -16.97
CA GLU A 260 12.06 -10.02 -17.45
C GLU A 260 12.55 -9.10 -16.33
N ILE A 261 13.86 -9.13 -16.04
CA ILE A 261 14.47 -8.26 -15.04
C ILE A 261 15.02 -7.01 -15.73
N LEU A 262 14.40 -5.88 -15.46
CA LEU A 262 14.79 -4.57 -15.96
C LEU A 262 15.39 -3.72 -14.85
N HIS A 263 16.41 -2.94 -15.22
CA HIS A 263 16.98 -1.95 -14.32
C HIS A 263 16.23 -0.64 -14.43
N HIS A 264 15.71 -0.14 -13.31
CA HIS A 264 15.11 1.19 -13.21
C HIS A 264 15.97 2.07 -12.31
N PRO A 265 16.52 3.20 -12.81
CA PRO A 265 17.36 4.05 -11.98
C PRO A 265 16.55 4.63 -10.81
N GLY A 266 17.07 4.52 -9.58
CA GLY A 266 16.36 4.86 -8.34
C GLY A 266 15.63 6.22 -8.34
N LYS A 267 16.16 7.24 -9.01
CA LYS A 267 15.48 8.56 -9.15
C LYS A 267 14.13 8.52 -9.88
N ALA A 268 13.91 7.56 -10.76
CA ALA A 268 12.65 7.35 -11.48
C ALA A 268 11.72 6.35 -10.76
N SER A 269 12.20 5.73 -9.68
CA SER A 269 11.46 4.82 -8.82
C SER A 269 10.98 5.57 -7.59
N VAL A 270 10.27 6.70 -7.73
CA VAL A 270 9.84 7.53 -6.59
C VAL A 270 9.07 6.71 -5.54
N VAL A 271 8.41 5.62 -5.97
CA VAL A 271 7.67 4.69 -5.12
C VAL A 271 8.59 3.69 -4.39
N ALA A 272 9.72 3.26 -4.95
CA ALA A 272 10.66 2.32 -4.31
C ALA A 272 11.88 3.01 -3.65
N ASP A 273 12.38 4.11 -4.22
CA ASP A 273 13.54 4.88 -3.72
C ASP A 273 13.22 5.62 -2.41
N ALA A 274 11.95 5.97 -2.18
CA ALA A 274 11.46 6.45 -0.88
C ALA A 274 11.47 5.34 0.22
N LEU A 275 11.71 4.08 -0.14
CA LEU A 275 11.60 2.91 0.74
C LEU A 275 12.94 2.40 1.27
N SER A 276 13.99 2.30 0.44
CA SER A 276 15.31 1.84 0.90
C SER A 276 16.16 2.93 1.57
N ARG A 277 16.04 4.21 1.18
CA ARG A 277 16.87 5.28 1.75
C ARG A 277 16.12 6.12 2.79
N LYS A 278 16.37 5.83 4.06
CA LYS A 278 16.69 6.89 5.03
C LYS A 278 18.12 6.66 5.51
N THR A 279 19.06 7.22 4.79
CA THR A 279 20.34 7.60 5.38
C THR A 279 20.05 8.38 6.67
N GLU A 280 20.68 8.00 7.77
CA GLU A 280 20.88 8.86 8.93
C GLU A 280 21.74 10.04 8.48
N HIS A 281 21.18 10.93 7.67
CA HIS A 281 21.74 12.25 7.53
C HIS A 281 21.45 12.97 8.84
N SER A 282 22.50 13.48 9.48
CA SER A 282 22.36 14.54 10.47
C SER A 282 21.36 15.55 9.92
N ALA A 283 20.36 15.89 10.74
CA ALA A 283 19.31 16.82 10.35
C ALA A 283 19.95 18.00 9.61
N ILE A 284 19.61 18.17 8.33
CA ILE A 284 19.97 19.38 7.62
C ILE A 284 19.22 20.47 8.39
N TRP A 285 19.96 21.26 9.18
CA TRP A 285 19.44 22.50 9.72
C TRP A 285 19.11 23.38 8.53
N ILE A 286 17.86 23.32 8.09
CA ILE A 286 17.28 24.42 7.35
C ILE A 286 17.19 25.53 8.39
N LYS A 287 18.12 26.49 8.32
CA LYS A 287 17.87 27.80 8.92
C LYS A 287 16.56 28.27 8.31
N SER A 288 15.53 28.34 9.14
CA SER A 288 14.33 29.09 8.80
C SER A 288 14.80 30.48 8.37
N TYR A 289 14.74 30.79 7.08
CA TYR A 289 14.85 32.16 6.65
C TYR A 289 13.60 32.83 7.18
N SER A 290 13.74 33.60 8.26
CA SER A 290 12.73 34.57 8.66
C SER A 290 12.58 35.52 7.48
N LEU A 291 11.38 35.59 6.92
CA LEU A 291 11.04 36.58 5.92
C LEU A 291 11.02 37.93 6.64
N VAL A 292 12.13 38.66 6.59
CA VAL A 292 12.20 40.03 7.11
C VAL A 292 11.49 40.90 6.08
N ILE A 293 10.25 41.25 6.40
CA ILE A 293 9.47 42.20 5.60
C ILE A 293 10.18 43.55 5.71
N THR A 294 10.88 43.95 4.65
CA THR A 294 11.48 45.27 4.56
C THR A 294 10.39 46.31 4.23
N PRO A 295 10.52 47.56 4.73
CA PRO A 295 9.55 48.62 4.44
C PRO A 295 9.34 48.87 2.94
N ASP A 296 10.39 48.68 2.14
CA ASP A 296 10.35 48.89 0.68
C ASP A 296 9.45 47.87 -0.02
N PHE A 297 9.47 46.61 0.43
CA PHE A 297 8.61 45.56 -0.13
C PHE A 297 7.13 45.84 0.13
N LEU A 298 6.77 46.39 1.31
CA LEU A 298 5.39 46.79 1.60
C LEU A 298 4.93 47.95 0.71
N ASN A 299 5.83 48.86 0.35
CA ASN A 299 5.50 49.97 -0.54
C ASN A 299 5.29 49.49 -1.99
N GLU A 300 6.17 48.61 -2.49
CA GLU A 300 6.00 47.98 -3.80
C GLU A 300 4.67 47.21 -3.90
N LEU A 301 4.31 46.50 -2.84
CA LEU A 301 3.06 45.73 -2.79
C LEU A 301 1.82 46.64 -2.77
N LYS A 302 1.89 47.78 -2.08
CA LYS A 302 0.83 48.80 -2.11
C LYS A 302 0.68 49.43 -3.48
N ASP A 303 1.78 49.73 -4.15
CA ASP A 303 1.76 50.37 -5.46
C ASP A 303 1.24 49.41 -6.54
N ALA A 304 1.64 48.14 -6.49
CA ALA A 304 1.09 47.09 -7.34
C ALA A 304 -0.42 46.88 -7.11
N GLN A 305 -0.88 46.91 -5.85
CA GLN A 305 -2.32 46.83 -5.54
C GLN A 305 -3.10 48.04 -6.04
N LYS A 306 -2.56 49.26 -5.90
CA LYS A 306 -3.19 50.48 -6.43
C LYS A 306 -3.30 50.43 -7.94
N GLU A 307 -2.31 49.89 -8.62
CA GLU A 307 -2.32 49.76 -10.08
C GLU A 307 -3.31 48.70 -10.57
N GLY A 308 -3.41 47.56 -9.89
CA GLY A 308 -4.41 46.52 -10.19
C GLY A 308 -5.86 46.96 -9.91
N LEU A 309 -6.08 47.93 -9.02
CA LEU A 309 -7.40 48.43 -8.63
C LEU A 309 -7.91 49.62 -9.49
N LYS A 310 -7.16 50.07 -10.49
CA LYS A 310 -7.63 51.09 -11.46
C LYS A 310 -8.78 50.52 -12.29
N GLU A 311 -9.82 51.33 -12.55
CA GLU A 311 -11.04 50.90 -13.28
C GLU A 311 -10.76 50.23 -14.63
N GLU A 312 -9.66 50.63 -15.27
CA GLU A 312 -9.14 50.10 -16.54
C GLU A 312 -8.70 48.62 -16.44
N ASN A 313 -8.17 48.21 -15.28
CA ASN A 313 -7.59 46.88 -15.03
C ASN A 313 -8.57 45.93 -14.33
N VAL A 314 -9.56 46.47 -13.61
CA VAL A 314 -10.58 45.69 -12.88
C VAL A 314 -11.51 44.92 -13.83
N GLY A 315 -11.63 45.33 -15.10
CA GLY A 315 -12.41 44.61 -16.12
C GLY A 315 -11.73 43.34 -16.66
N PHE A 316 -10.39 43.26 -16.60
CA PHE A 316 -9.62 42.11 -17.12
C PHE A 316 -9.53 40.96 -16.12
N GLU A 317 -9.51 41.30 -14.83
CA GLU A 317 -9.57 40.32 -13.75
C GLU A 317 -11.03 40.14 -13.30
N ARG A 318 -11.49 38.91 -13.04
CA ARG A 318 -12.89 38.57 -12.68
C ARG A 318 -13.33 39.11 -11.29
N ILE A 319 -12.96 40.34 -10.93
CA ILE A 319 -13.03 40.90 -9.57
C ILE A 319 -14.05 42.05 -9.50
N PHE A 320 -14.77 42.37 -10.57
CA PHE A 320 -15.70 43.52 -10.65
C PHE A 320 -16.76 43.61 -9.52
N GLY A 321 -17.08 42.50 -8.83
CA GLY A 321 -17.95 42.48 -7.64
C GLY A 321 -17.24 42.27 -6.29
N GLN A 322 -15.94 41.94 -6.28
CA GLN A 322 -15.19 41.52 -5.08
C GLN A 322 -14.25 42.61 -4.54
N VAL A 323 -13.93 43.63 -5.33
CA VAL A 323 -13.10 44.78 -4.90
C VAL A 323 -13.71 45.52 -3.70
N LYS A 324 -15.05 45.58 -3.61
CA LYS A 324 -15.76 46.30 -2.53
C LYS A 324 -15.62 45.65 -1.15
N ASN A 325 -15.15 44.40 -1.08
CA ASN A 325 -15.05 43.62 0.16
C ASN A 325 -13.60 43.40 0.65
N LEU A 326 -12.66 44.23 0.18
CA LEU A 326 -11.27 44.20 0.64
C LEU A 326 -11.12 45.06 1.90
N GLU A 327 -10.51 44.49 2.94
CA GLU A 327 -10.22 45.16 4.21
C GLU A 327 -8.75 45.58 4.24
N GLU A 328 -8.41 46.70 4.87
CA GLU A 328 -7.00 47.09 5.04
C GLU A 328 -6.45 46.53 6.35
N ASN A 329 -5.26 45.94 6.29
CA ASN A 329 -4.55 45.50 7.49
C ASN A 329 -3.84 46.68 8.18
N GLU A 330 -3.25 46.44 9.37
CA GLU A 330 -2.54 47.47 10.16
C GLU A 330 -1.36 48.13 9.42
N CYS A 331 -0.87 47.51 8.33
CA CYS A 331 0.18 48.04 7.49
C CYS A 331 -0.35 48.78 6.25
N GLY A 332 -1.67 48.93 6.08
CA GLY A 332 -2.33 49.63 4.97
C GLY A 332 -2.35 48.84 3.65
N VAL A 333 -2.26 47.51 3.72
CA VAL A 333 -2.34 46.61 2.55
C VAL A 333 -3.73 45.98 2.51
N LYS A 334 -4.34 45.91 1.31
CA LYS A 334 -5.67 45.35 1.13
C LYS A 334 -5.61 43.83 1.17
N ILE A 335 -6.42 43.23 2.02
CA ILE A 335 -6.49 41.80 2.32
C ILE A 335 -7.94 41.31 2.27
N ARG A 336 -8.14 40.01 2.13
CA ARG A 336 -9.47 39.37 2.12
C ARG A 336 -9.53 38.26 3.16
N PHE A 337 -10.47 38.35 4.10
CA PHE A 337 -10.64 37.37 5.18
C PHE A 337 -9.34 37.07 5.96
N GLY A 338 -8.55 38.09 6.27
CA GLY A 338 -7.29 37.92 7.01
C GLY A 338 -6.13 37.30 6.21
N ARG A 339 -6.28 37.13 4.89
CA ARG A 339 -5.24 36.61 4.00
C ARG A 339 -4.92 37.63 2.91
N MET A 340 -3.63 37.77 2.63
CA MET A 340 -3.08 38.67 1.61
C MET A 340 -3.30 38.11 0.20
#